data_AF-A0A7W0FJ77-F1
#
_entry.id   AF-A0A7W0FJ77-F1
#
_cell.length_a   1.000
_cell.length_b   1.000
_cell.length_c   1.000
_cell.angle_alpha   90.00
_cell.angle_beta   90.00
_cell.angle_gamma   90.00
#
_symmetry.space_group_name_H-M   'P 1'
#
loop_
_entity.id
_entity.type
_entity.pdbx_description
1 polymer ?
#
loop_
_entity_poly.entity_id
_entity_poly.type
_entity_poly.pdbx_seq_one_letter_code
_entity_poly.pdbx_strand_id
1 'polypeptide(L)'
;MRIQFLLAWRYLWGRKQRMVLTTLAVVFGVTLLFGLNSMIPGMMESFRHSMVTTSGKVDISISSDSNNPFEQSVLSDLSEIDGISQYTGILTKNVVLPESLGGSINKLTGASSVTVTGVDFATAQNVRNYSLRDGRFLEAGDTYVTVIPQLLA
;
A
#
# COMPACT_ATOMS: atom_id res chain seq x y z
N MET A 1 -32.24 35.45 -30.76
CA MET A 1 -31.19 34.84 -29.91
C MET A 1 -29.84 35.57 -29.94
N ARG A 2 -29.29 36.00 -31.10
CA ARG A 2 -27.97 36.70 -31.16
C ARG A 2 -27.90 37.99 -30.30
N ILE A 3 -28.98 38.77 -30.26
CA ILE A 3 -29.07 40.01 -29.47
C ILE A 3 -29.06 39.74 -27.95
N GLN A 4 -29.69 38.65 -27.50
CA GLN A 4 -29.70 38.28 -26.07
C GLN A 4 -28.30 37.91 -25.58
N PHE A 5 -27.52 37.19 -26.40
CA PHE A 5 -26.13 36.84 -26.11
C PHE A 5 -25.22 38.08 -26.06
N LEU A 6 -25.41 39.02 -26.99
CA LEU A 6 -24.68 40.30 -27.05
C LEU A 6 -24.97 41.19 -25.83
N LEU A 7 -26.22 41.24 -25.38
CA LEU A 7 -26.61 41.98 -24.18
C LEU A 7 -26.06 41.32 -22.91
N ALA A 8 -26.11 39.98 -22.80
CA ALA A 8 -25.56 39.24 -21.68
C ALA A 8 -24.03 39.44 -21.55
N TRP A 9 -23.29 39.37 -22.66
CA TRP A 9 -21.85 39.60 -22.69
C TRP A 9 -21.46 41.00 -22.21
N ARG A 10 -22.17 42.03 -22.69
CA ARG A 10 -21.98 43.42 -22.24
C ARG A 10 -22.24 43.57 -20.74
N TYR A 11 -23.28 42.88 -20.24
CA TYR A 11 -23.67 42.93 -18.83
C TYR A 11 -22.63 42.28 -17.91
N LEU A 12 -22.03 41.16 -18.34
CA LEU A 12 -20.94 40.51 -17.61
C LEU A 12 -19.68 41.39 -17.56
N TRP A 13 -19.33 42.04 -18.67
CA TRP A 13 -18.17 42.93 -18.75
C TRP A 13 -18.31 44.21 -17.91
N GLY A 14 -19.55 44.66 -17.65
CA GLY A 14 -19.83 45.80 -16.78
C GLY A 14 -19.61 45.54 -15.28
N ARG A 15 -19.58 44.27 -14.84
CA ARG A 15 -19.41 43.88 -13.43
C ARG A 15 -18.35 42.79 -13.25
N LYS A 16 -17.13 43.13 -13.66
CA LYS A 16 -15.95 42.24 -13.71
C LYS A 16 -15.69 41.49 -12.40
N GLN A 17 -15.72 42.17 -11.25
CA GLN A 17 -15.45 41.53 -9.95
C GLN A 17 -16.42 40.40 -9.63
N ARG A 18 -17.72 40.63 -9.84
CA ARG A 18 -18.77 39.63 -9.56
C ARG A 18 -18.70 38.46 -10.53
N MET A 19 -18.43 38.74 -11.81
CA MET A 19 -18.24 37.72 -12.84
C MET A 19 -17.05 36.82 -12.48
N VAL A 20 -15.91 37.40 -12.10
CA VAL A 20 -14.72 36.64 -11.72
C VAL A 20 -14.99 35.78 -10.49
N LEU A 21 -15.54 36.34 -9.42
CA LEU A 21 -15.80 35.59 -8.17
C LEU A 21 -16.75 34.41 -8.37
N THR A 22 -17.84 34.62 -9.13
CA THR A 22 -18.82 33.56 -9.39
C THR A 22 -18.29 32.48 -10.33
N THR A 23 -17.53 32.86 -11.36
CA THR A 23 -16.88 31.89 -12.25
C THR A 23 -15.82 31.08 -11.51
N LEU A 24 -15.02 31.72 -10.65
CA LEU A 24 -13.99 31.05 -9.85
C LEU A 24 -14.62 30.07 -8.86
N ALA A 25 -15.74 30.42 -8.22
CA ALA A 25 -16.47 29.50 -7.35
C ALA A 25 -16.95 28.23 -8.08
N VAL A 26 -17.48 28.39 -9.30
CA VAL A 26 -17.91 27.24 -10.12
C VAL A 26 -16.71 26.41 -10.58
N VAL A 27 -15.65 27.05 -11.08
CA VAL A 27 -14.43 26.35 -11.50
C VAL A 27 -13.83 25.59 -10.33
N PHE A 28 -13.71 26.20 -9.16
CA PHE A 28 -13.17 25.58 -7.96
C PHE A 28 -14.00 24.35 -7.55
N GLY A 29 -15.33 24.48 -7.51
CA GLY A 29 -16.24 23.37 -7.19
C GLY A 29 -16.10 22.20 -8.16
N VAL A 30 -16.06 22.48 -9.46
CA VAL A 30 -15.87 21.46 -10.49
C VAL A 30 -14.49 20.81 -10.38
N THR A 31 -13.41 21.59 -10.20
CA THR A 31 -12.05 21.05 -10.06
C THR A 31 -11.90 20.18 -8.82
N LEU A 32 -12.52 20.55 -7.70
CA LEU A 32 -12.48 19.75 -6.48
C LEU A 32 -13.23 18.44 -6.67
N LEU A 33 -14.43 18.49 -7.25
CA LEU A 33 -15.23 17.30 -7.51
C LEU A 33 -14.49 16.35 -8.45
N PHE A 34 -13.96 16.84 -9.57
CA PHE A 34 -13.19 16.03 -10.52
C PHE A 34 -11.87 15.54 -9.96
N GLY A 35 -11.17 16.37 -9.18
CA GLY A 35 -9.90 16.02 -8.54
C GLY A 35 -10.09 14.86 -7.57
N LEU A 36 -11.06 14.97 -6.66
CA LEU A 36 -11.36 13.92 -5.68
C LEU A 36 -11.89 12.65 -6.37
N ASN A 37 -12.80 12.78 -7.33
CA ASN A 37 -13.34 11.62 -8.05
C ASN A 37 -12.30 10.92 -8.94
N SER A 38 -11.30 11.63 -9.45
CA SER A 38 -10.19 11.01 -10.20
C SER A 38 -9.15 10.37 -9.28
N MET A 39 -8.98 10.91 -8.06
CA MET A 39 -8.01 10.41 -7.09
C MET A 39 -8.45 9.10 -6.46
N ILE A 40 -9.75 8.92 -6.16
CA ILE A 40 -10.28 7.70 -5.53
C ILE A 40 -9.93 6.43 -6.33
N PRO A 41 -10.17 6.34 -7.67
CA PRO A 41 -9.79 5.18 -8.45
C PRO A 41 -8.28 4.93 -8.47
N GLY A 42 -7.45 5.97 -8.58
CA GLY A 42 -6.00 5.83 -8.57
C GLY A 42 -5.46 5.33 -7.22
N MET A 43 -6.03 5.79 -6.12
CA MET A 43 -5.73 5.29 -4.78
C MET A 43 -6.19 3.84 -4.61
N MET A 44 -7.40 3.50 -5.07
CA MET A 44 -7.90 2.13 -5.03
C MET A 44 -7.04 1.18 -5.87
N GLU A 45 -6.61 1.60 -7.06
CA GLU A 45 -5.75 0.79 -7.92
C GLU A 45 -4.37 0.61 -7.33
N SER A 46 -3.79 1.68 -6.76
CA SER A 46 -2.51 1.60 -6.05
C SER A 46 -2.61 0.69 -4.81
N PHE A 47 -3.73 0.76 -4.09
CA PHE A 47 -4.01 -0.11 -2.96
C PHE A 47 -4.21 -1.57 -3.41
N ARG A 48 -4.98 -1.84 -4.46
CA ARG A 48 -5.13 -3.18 -5.05
C ARG A 48 -3.80 -3.71 -5.55
N HIS A 49 -3.01 -2.90 -6.24
CA HIS A 49 -1.70 -3.28 -6.73
C HIS A 49 -0.76 -3.61 -5.57
N SER A 50 -0.74 -2.79 -4.52
CA SER A 50 0.03 -3.02 -3.28
C SER A 50 -0.45 -4.27 -2.54
N MET A 51 -1.77 -4.51 -2.49
CA MET A 51 -2.36 -5.69 -1.85
C MET A 51 -2.04 -6.96 -2.64
N VAL A 52 -2.17 -6.95 -3.97
CA VAL A 52 -1.84 -8.10 -4.84
C VAL A 52 -0.34 -8.39 -4.83
N THR A 53 0.52 -7.36 -4.81
CA THR A 53 1.98 -7.54 -4.76
C THR A 53 2.49 -7.96 -3.38
N THR A 54 1.87 -7.48 -2.29
CA THR A 54 2.25 -7.87 -0.91
C THR A 54 1.67 -9.23 -0.53
N SER A 55 0.46 -9.54 -0.97
CA SER A 55 -0.15 -10.85 -0.72
C SER A 55 0.48 -11.95 -1.58
N GLY A 56 0.96 -11.67 -2.79
CA GLY A 56 1.27 -12.74 -3.75
C GLY A 56 0.01 -13.51 -4.12
N LYS A 57 0.15 -14.70 -4.71
CA LYS A 57 -0.98 -15.57 -5.08
C LYS A 57 -1.59 -16.23 -3.83
N VAL A 58 -2.06 -15.42 -2.88
CA VAL A 58 -2.66 -15.89 -1.64
C VAL A 58 -4.16 -15.76 -1.76
N ASP A 59 -4.82 -16.89 -2.03
CA ASP A 59 -6.27 -16.98 -2.08
C ASP A 59 -6.89 -17.03 -0.68
N ILE A 60 -6.15 -17.55 0.32
CA ILE A 60 -6.61 -17.76 1.70
C ILE A 60 -5.52 -17.33 2.68
N SER A 61 -5.88 -16.51 3.68
CA SER A 61 -5.00 -16.13 4.80
C SER A 61 -5.62 -16.61 6.10
N ILE A 62 -4.83 -17.34 6.90
CA ILE A 62 -5.25 -17.87 8.20
C ILE A 62 -4.49 -17.12 9.29
N SER A 63 -5.21 -16.61 10.28
CA SER A 63 -4.65 -15.91 11.44
C SER A 63 -5.36 -16.36 12.72
N SER A 64 -4.64 -16.36 13.84
CA SER A 64 -5.22 -16.62 15.16
C SER A 64 -6.08 -15.43 15.60
N ASP A 65 -7.28 -15.71 16.10
CA ASP A 65 -8.19 -14.69 16.68
C ASP A 65 -7.54 -13.97 17.89
N SER A 66 -6.77 -14.73 18.67
CA SER A 66 -6.01 -14.21 19.81
C SER A 66 -4.72 -13.49 19.42
N ASN A 67 -4.41 -13.40 18.12
CA ASN A 67 -3.18 -12.84 17.57
C ASN A 67 -1.89 -13.49 18.12
N ASN A 68 -1.99 -14.72 18.64
CA ASN A 68 -0.86 -15.51 19.10
C ASN A 68 -0.27 -16.36 17.96
N PRO A 69 1.05 -16.64 17.97
CA PRO A 69 1.64 -17.64 17.10
C PRO A 69 0.97 -19.00 17.31
N PHE A 70 0.80 -19.75 16.23
CA PHE A 70 0.33 -21.14 16.27
C PHE A 70 1.40 -22.08 15.76
N GLU A 71 1.30 -23.36 16.13
CA GLU A 71 2.30 -24.36 15.76
C GLU A 71 2.36 -24.56 14.24
N GLN A 72 3.58 -24.79 13.73
CA GLN A 72 3.80 -25.07 12.31
C GLN A 72 3.14 -26.37 11.85
N SER A 73 2.87 -27.30 12.78
CA SER A 73 2.14 -28.54 12.54
C SER A 73 0.74 -28.30 11.95
N VAL A 74 0.08 -27.19 12.27
CA VAL A 74 -1.24 -26.85 11.68
C VAL A 74 -1.15 -26.65 10.16
N LEU A 75 0.03 -26.32 9.61
CA LEU A 75 0.22 -26.20 8.17
C LEU A 75 0.22 -27.55 7.45
N SER A 76 0.56 -28.67 8.12
CA SER A 76 0.49 -29.99 7.46
C SER A 76 -0.95 -30.39 7.17
N ASP A 77 -1.89 -29.98 8.01
CA ASP A 77 -3.32 -30.27 7.80
C ASP A 77 -3.86 -29.59 6.54
N LEU A 78 -3.27 -28.45 6.14
CA LEU A 78 -3.63 -27.74 4.90
C LEU A 78 -3.18 -28.50 3.65
N SER A 79 -2.18 -29.37 3.75
CA SER A 79 -1.72 -30.19 2.62
C SER A 79 -2.71 -31.29 2.23
N GLU A 80 -3.61 -31.66 3.16
CA GLU A 80 -4.61 -32.72 2.96
C GLU A 80 -5.90 -32.22 2.26
N ILE A 81 -6.05 -30.90 2.10
CA ILE A 81 -7.23 -30.28 1.52
C ILE A 81 -7.09 -30.19 0.00
N ASP A 82 -7.98 -30.86 -0.73
CA ASP A 82 -8.04 -30.78 -2.20
C ASP A 82 -8.28 -29.34 -2.68
N GLY A 83 -7.46 -28.89 -3.64
CA GLY A 83 -7.48 -27.52 -4.17
C GLY A 83 -6.40 -26.58 -3.61
N ILE A 84 -5.73 -26.91 -2.50
CA ILE A 84 -4.61 -26.10 -1.99
C ILE A 84 -3.31 -26.53 -2.68
N SER A 85 -2.78 -25.69 -3.57
CA SER A 85 -1.55 -26.01 -4.33
C SER A 85 -0.26 -25.68 -3.59
N GLN A 86 -0.24 -24.61 -2.79
CA GLN A 86 0.93 -24.12 -2.07
C GLN A 86 0.47 -23.45 -0.77
N TYR A 87 1.27 -23.59 0.29
CA TYR A 87 1.03 -22.94 1.58
C TYR A 87 2.37 -22.53 2.21
N THR A 88 2.36 -21.49 3.03
CA THR A 88 3.56 -21.02 3.73
C THR A 88 3.18 -20.37 5.05
N GLY A 89 4.00 -20.57 6.08
CA GLY A 89 3.88 -19.84 7.34
C GLY A 89 4.55 -18.47 7.24
N ILE A 90 3.96 -17.47 7.91
CA ILE A 90 4.58 -16.17 8.14
C ILE A 90 4.42 -15.76 9.60
N LEU A 91 5.44 -15.10 10.15
CA LEU A 91 5.38 -14.51 11.49
C LEU A 91 5.77 -13.04 11.38
N THR A 92 4.82 -12.15 11.68
CA THR A 92 5.07 -10.71 11.58
C THR A 92 5.14 -10.09 12.97
N LYS A 93 6.19 -9.32 13.25
CA LYS A 93 6.32 -8.51 14.46
C LYS A 93 6.79 -7.10 14.13
N ASN A 94 6.18 -6.12 14.77
CA ASN A 94 6.67 -4.76 14.73
C ASN A 94 7.76 -4.59 15.79
N VAL A 95 8.92 -4.10 15.40
CA VAL A 95 10.06 -3.87 16.27
C VAL A 95 10.59 -2.45 16.06
N VAL A 96 11.15 -1.87 17.11
CA VAL A 96 11.82 -0.58 17.00
C VAL A 96 13.22 -0.80 16.43
N LEU A 97 13.55 -0.09 15.35
CA LEU A 97 14.87 -0.13 14.74
C LEU A 97 15.83 0.71 15.59
N PRO A 98 16.92 0.12 16.13
CA PRO A 98 17.92 0.87 16.88
C PRO A 98 18.61 1.93 16.03
N GLU A 99 19.10 3.00 16.66
CA GLU A 99 19.85 4.07 15.98
C GLU A 99 21.11 3.55 15.27
N SER A 100 21.74 2.52 15.84
CA SER A 100 22.92 1.86 15.25
C SER A 100 22.67 1.22 13.88
N LEU A 101 21.40 0.94 13.54
CA LEU A 101 20.98 0.37 12.27
C LEU A 101 20.28 1.41 11.37
N GLY A 102 20.45 2.71 11.65
CA GLY A 102 19.88 3.79 10.85
C GLY A 102 18.48 4.23 11.29
N GLY A 103 18.00 3.78 12.46
CA GLY A 103 16.77 4.33 13.06
C GLY A 103 16.97 5.79 13.46
N SER A 104 16.45 6.75 12.70
CA SER A 104 16.45 8.15 13.13
C SER A 104 15.34 8.38 14.17
N ILE A 105 15.70 8.61 15.43
CA ILE A 105 14.74 9.04 16.46
C ILE A 105 14.57 10.55 16.34
N ASN A 106 13.69 10.99 15.43
CA ASN A 106 13.34 12.41 15.37
C ASN A 106 12.21 12.68 16.38
N LYS A 107 12.39 13.68 17.26
CA LYS A 107 11.38 14.05 18.28
C LYS A 107 10.01 14.42 17.69
N LEU A 108 9.94 14.75 16.39
CA LEU A 108 8.69 15.00 15.67
C LEU A 108 8.11 13.77 14.94
N THR A 109 8.91 12.77 14.55
CA THR A 109 8.44 11.61 13.76
C THR A 109 8.36 10.31 14.57
N GLY A 110 8.83 10.31 15.82
CA GLY A 110 8.86 9.12 16.67
C GLY A 110 10.02 8.18 16.35
N ALA A 111 10.12 7.09 17.11
CA ALA A 111 11.11 6.04 16.88
C ALA A 111 10.80 5.31 15.56
N SER A 112 11.84 5.06 14.75
CA SER A 112 11.69 4.29 13.51
C SER A 112 11.25 2.86 13.85
N SER A 113 10.01 2.51 13.56
CA SER A 113 9.50 1.15 13.72
C SER A 113 9.53 0.43 12.38
N VAL A 114 10.02 -0.80 12.40
CA VAL A 114 10.08 -1.66 11.23
C VAL A 114 9.26 -2.92 11.50
N THR A 115 8.62 -3.41 10.45
CA THR A 115 7.88 -4.66 10.53
C THR A 115 8.80 -5.78 10.04
N VAL A 116 9.21 -6.65 10.96
CA VAL A 116 10.01 -7.83 10.66
C VAL A 116 9.06 -8.99 10.37
N THR A 117 9.22 -9.59 9.19
CA THR A 117 8.44 -10.75 8.76
C THR A 117 9.36 -11.95 8.65
N GLY A 118 9.18 -12.92 9.54
CA GLY A 118 9.76 -14.25 9.42
C GLY A 118 8.96 -15.06 8.38
N VAL A 119 9.67 -15.73 7.49
CA VAL A 119 9.10 -16.55 6.42
C VAL A 119 9.80 -17.90 6.39
N ASP A 120 9.10 -18.94 5.94
CA ASP A 120 9.71 -20.22 5.62
C ASP A 120 10.39 -20.14 4.24
N PHE A 121 11.72 -20.21 4.20
CA PHE A 121 12.51 -20.06 2.98
C PHE A 121 12.19 -21.12 1.91
N ALA A 122 11.74 -22.32 2.30
CA ALA A 122 11.45 -23.40 1.36
C ALA A 122 10.14 -23.17 0.59
N THR A 123 9.14 -22.54 1.23
CA THR A 123 7.78 -22.38 0.69
C THR A 123 7.42 -20.95 0.34
N ALA A 124 8.08 -19.95 0.92
CA ALA A 124 7.70 -18.55 0.76
C ALA A 124 7.76 -18.05 -0.69
N GLN A 125 8.75 -18.47 -1.47
CA GLN A 125 8.88 -18.08 -2.87
C GLN A 125 7.81 -18.71 -3.79
N ASN A 126 7.25 -19.85 -3.38
CA ASN A 126 6.21 -20.52 -4.17
C ASN A 126 4.84 -19.84 -4.03
N VAL A 127 4.59 -19.24 -2.86
CA VAL A 127 3.35 -18.50 -2.57
C VAL A 127 3.47 -17.02 -2.96
N ARG A 128 4.63 -16.41 -2.73
CA ARG A 128 4.91 -14.99 -3.01
C ARG A 128 6.10 -14.84 -3.93
N ASN A 129 5.95 -14.03 -4.97
CA ASN A 129 7.06 -13.73 -5.85
C ASN A 129 7.92 -12.61 -5.24
N TYR A 130 9.14 -12.95 -4.83
CA TYR A 130 10.15 -11.99 -4.38
C TYR A 130 11.14 -11.73 -5.52
N SER A 131 11.03 -10.57 -6.17
CA SER A 131 11.99 -10.16 -7.20
C SER A 131 13.23 -9.54 -6.55
N LEU A 132 14.36 -10.25 -6.61
CA LEU A 132 15.65 -9.77 -6.12
C LEU A 132 16.25 -8.76 -7.10
N ARG A 133 16.67 -7.60 -6.59
CA ARG A 133 17.42 -6.61 -7.37
C ARG A 133 18.93 -6.79 -7.24
N ASP A 134 19.39 -7.10 -6.03
CA ASP A 134 20.79 -7.30 -5.70
C ASP A 134 20.91 -8.33 -4.57
N GLY A 135 22.06 -9.01 -4.49
CA GLY A 135 22.33 -10.07 -3.52
C GLY A 135 21.62 -11.40 -3.78
N ARG A 136 21.32 -12.13 -2.70
CA ARG A 136 20.66 -13.45 -2.72
C ARG A 136 19.48 -13.49 -1.76
N PHE A 137 18.55 -14.43 -1.96
CA PHE A 137 17.49 -14.70 -0.99
C PHE A 137 18.02 -15.50 0.22
N LEU A 138 17.16 -15.66 1.23
CA LEU A 138 17.42 -16.49 2.41
C LEU A 138 17.56 -17.97 2.01
N GLU A 139 18.59 -18.63 2.55
CA GLU A 139 18.89 -20.04 2.33
C GLU A 139 18.88 -20.82 3.65
N ALA A 140 18.84 -22.16 3.55
CA ALA A 140 18.89 -23.04 4.72
C ALA A 140 20.22 -22.86 5.47
N GLY A 141 20.15 -22.36 6.70
CA GLY A 141 21.32 -22.06 7.55
C GLY A 141 21.54 -20.57 7.83
N ASP A 142 20.78 -19.69 7.20
CA ASP A 142 20.82 -18.26 7.48
C ASP A 142 20.03 -17.91 8.76
N THR A 143 20.75 -17.65 9.87
CA THR A 143 20.11 -17.34 11.16
C THR A 143 19.98 -15.84 11.43
N TYR A 144 20.93 -15.03 10.96
CA TYR A 144 21.01 -13.58 11.23
C TYR A 144 21.11 -12.75 9.96
N VAL A 145 20.57 -13.27 8.87
CA VAL A 145 20.50 -12.58 7.58
C VAL A 145 19.07 -12.10 7.37
N THR A 146 18.91 -10.90 6.81
CA THR A 146 17.61 -10.36 6.46
C THR A 146 17.64 -9.82 5.03
N VAL A 147 16.51 -9.90 4.35
CA VAL A 147 16.30 -9.25 3.06
C VAL A 147 15.53 -7.96 3.32
N ILE A 148 16.06 -6.84 2.86
CA ILE A 148 15.42 -5.53 3.01
C ILE A 148 14.76 -5.09 1.70
N PRO A 149 13.59 -4.44 1.75
CA PRO A 149 13.01 -3.83 0.57
C PRO A 149 13.89 -2.65 0.12
N GLN A 150 13.90 -2.34 -1.18
CA GLN A 150 14.70 -1.26 -1.75
C GLN A 150 14.44 0.12 -1.10
N LEU A 151 13.23 0.33 -0.56
CA LEU A 151 12.88 1.57 0.15
C LEU A 151 13.65 1.77 1.47
N LEU A 152 14.20 0.68 2.03
CA LEU A 152 15.00 0.68 3.26
C LEU A 152 16.50 0.49 3.01
N ALA A 153 16.91 0.23 1.76
CA ALA A 153 18.32 0.08 1.36
C ALA A 153 18.94 1.44 1.03
#